data_AF-A0A1I2QAB8-F1
#
_entry.id   AF-A0A1I2QAB8-F1
#
_cell.length_a   1.000
_cell.length_b   1.000
_cell.length_c   1.000
_cell.angle_alpha   90.00
_cell.angle_beta   90.00
_cell.angle_gamma   90.00
#
_symmetry.space_group_name_H-M   'P 1'
#
loop_
_entity.id
_entity.type
_entity.pdbx_description
1 polymer ?
#
loop_
_entity_poly.entity_id
_entity_poly.type
_entity_poly.pdbx_seq_one_letter_code
_entity_poly.pdbx_strand_id
1 'polypeptide(L)'
;MKIDELAMLLVEYQSLSLTTNQKAEQILPEEDFSFLLMLAMAKQRNGNSGTPGKPVEITTGNIFPELYTVNQTGAKYSAATSKTKNTETQPVPGKTGSIEAIIENISQKHGVDPTLVKAVIKVESGFNPRAVSPSGAMGLMQLMPATAASLGVKDPFDPVQNIDGGVRYIKKMLNRYNGNTALALAAYNAGPGAVDRAGGIPDYRETQNYVQKVLKQQLNTIA
;
A
#
# COMPACT_ATOMS: atom_id res chain seq x y z
N MET A 1 18.93 -9.06 18.25
CA MET A 1 19.69 -8.35 17.22
C MET A 1 19.24 -6.90 17.24
N LYS A 2 20.12 -5.99 17.66
CA LYS A 2 19.78 -4.56 17.79
C LYS A 2 19.85 -3.90 16.41
N ILE A 3 19.11 -2.81 16.18
CA ILE A 3 19.05 -2.10 14.89
C ILE A 3 20.45 -1.74 14.37
N ASP A 4 21.38 -1.47 15.30
CA ASP A 4 22.77 -1.14 15.03
C ASP A 4 23.54 -2.29 14.37
N GLU A 5 23.21 -3.55 14.68
CA GLU A 5 23.86 -4.73 14.08
C GLU A 5 23.40 -4.95 12.63
N LEU A 6 22.14 -4.62 12.32
CA LEU A 6 21.60 -4.72 10.95
C LEU A 6 22.10 -3.59 10.06
N ALA A 7 22.23 -2.38 10.58
CA ALA A 7 22.82 -1.25 9.87
C ALA A 7 24.32 -1.49 9.58
N MET A 8 25.03 -2.11 10.52
CA MET A 8 26.44 -2.49 10.35
C MET A 8 26.61 -3.59 9.30
N LEU A 9 25.72 -4.60 9.26
CA LEU A 9 25.71 -5.63 8.22
C LEU A 9 25.46 -5.05 6.81
N LEU A 10 24.66 -3.99 6.74
CA LEU A 10 24.31 -3.27 5.52
C LEU A 10 25.49 -2.48 4.96
N VAL A 11 26.24 -1.80 5.84
CA VAL A 11 27.47 -1.09 5.48
C VAL A 11 28.57 -2.07 5.06
N GLU A 12 28.70 -3.20 5.76
CA GLU A 12 29.70 -4.23 5.45
C GLU A 12 29.41 -4.91 4.09
N TYR A 13 28.14 -5.19 3.77
CA TYR A 13 27.73 -5.72 2.46
C TYR A 13 28.01 -4.75 1.30
N GLN A 14 27.75 -3.45 1.49
CA GLN A 14 28.06 -2.43 0.48
C GLN A 14 29.56 -2.23 0.28
N SER A 15 30.37 -2.44 1.33
CA SER A 15 31.83 -2.39 1.20
C SER A 15 32.39 -3.61 0.45
N LEU A 16 31.79 -4.79 0.60
CA LEU A 16 32.19 -6.02 -0.09
C LEU A 16 31.88 -5.99 -1.60
N SER A 17 30.80 -5.32 -2.03
CA SER A 17 30.42 -5.21 -3.44
C SER A 17 31.29 -4.24 -4.25
N LEU A 18 31.99 -3.30 -3.60
CA LEU A 18 32.87 -2.33 -4.25
C LEU A 18 34.30 -2.86 -4.50
N THR A 19 34.69 -3.98 -3.90
CA THR A 19 36.07 -4.50 -3.98
C THR A 19 36.26 -5.79 -4.78
N THR A 20 35.22 -6.39 -5.35
CA THR A 20 35.37 -7.64 -6.10
C THR A 20 35.09 -7.47 -7.59
N ASN A 21 36.18 -7.22 -8.32
CA ASN A 21 36.25 -7.47 -9.76
C ASN A 21 36.28 -9.00 -9.97
N GLN A 22 35.37 -9.51 -10.80
CA GLN A 22 35.25 -10.89 -11.33
C GLN A 22 34.46 -11.94 -10.52
N LYS A 23 33.37 -12.39 -11.18
CA LYS A 23 32.67 -13.69 -11.05
C LYS A 23 31.97 -14.01 -9.73
N ALA A 24 30.77 -13.45 -9.56
CA ALA A 24 29.68 -14.10 -8.82
C ALA A 24 28.32 -13.69 -9.42
N GLU A 25 27.94 -14.31 -10.53
CA GLU A 25 26.55 -14.27 -11.02
C GLU A 25 25.69 -15.14 -10.09
N GLN A 26 25.11 -14.52 -9.07
CA GLN A 26 23.78 -14.79 -8.51
C GLN A 26 23.50 -13.71 -7.45
N ILE A 27 23.37 -12.49 -7.92
CA ILE A 27 23.01 -11.32 -7.12
C ILE A 27 21.47 -11.26 -7.13
N LEU A 28 20.84 -11.35 -5.95
CA LEU A 28 19.41 -11.03 -5.82
C LEU A 28 19.22 -9.59 -6.34
N PRO A 29 18.32 -9.35 -7.30
CA PRO A 29 18.18 -8.03 -7.91
C PRO A 29 17.89 -6.98 -6.83
N GLU A 30 18.52 -5.80 -6.94
CA GLU A 30 18.37 -4.63 -6.06
C GLU A 30 16.90 -4.30 -5.67
N GLU A 31 15.95 -4.74 -6.48
CA GLU A 31 14.49 -4.72 -6.29
C GLU A 31 13.98 -5.48 -5.04
N ASP A 32 14.73 -6.46 -4.53
CA ASP A 32 14.36 -7.28 -3.36
C ASP A 32 14.71 -6.59 -2.02
N PHE A 33 15.56 -5.56 -2.04
CA PHE A 33 16.05 -4.95 -0.81
C PHE A 33 14.98 -4.11 -0.10
N SER A 34 14.16 -3.39 -0.86
CA SER A 34 13.02 -2.62 -0.32
C SER A 34 11.98 -3.54 0.33
N PHE A 35 11.75 -4.72 -0.25
CA PHE A 35 10.88 -5.74 0.30
C PHE A 35 11.44 -6.35 1.59
N LEU A 36 12.74 -6.70 1.61
CA LEU A 36 13.40 -7.21 2.82
C LEU A 36 13.41 -6.16 3.94
N LEU A 37 13.61 -4.89 3.61
CA LEU A 37 13.53 -3.79 4.57
C LEU A 37 12.10 -3.66 5.12
N MET A 38 11.07 -3.68 4.26
CA MET A 38 9.67 -3.62 4.66
C MET A 38 9.23 -4.83 5.51
N LEU A 39 9.73 -6.03 5.18
CA LEU A 39 9.51 -7.26 5.95
C LEU A 39 10.21 -7.19 7.32
N ALA A 40 11.45 -6.68 7.36
CA ALA A 40 12.19 -6.45 8.60
C ALA A 40 11.47 -5.43 9.50
N MET A 41 10.93 -4.35 8.92
CA MET A 41 10.11 -3.37 9.65
C MET A 41 8.80 -3.97 10.16
N ALA A 42 8.15 -4.85 9.38
CA ALA A 42 6.93 -5.54 9.79
C ALA A 42 7.17 -6.52 10.96
N LYS A 43 8.36 -7.13 11.04
CA LYS A 43 8.72 -8.09 12.11
C LYS A 43 9.06 -7.42 13.46
N GLN A 44 9.55 -6.18 13.47
CA GLN A 44 10.01 -5.52 14.71
C GLN A 44 8.92 -4.84 15.54
N ARG A 45 7.75 -4.51 14.98
CA ARG A 45 6.70 -3.77 15.71
C ARG A 45 5.83 -4.62 16.64
N ASN A 46 5.94 -5.94 16.58
CA ASN A 46 5.06 -6.86 17.32
C ASN A 46 5.65 -7.41 18.63
N GLY A 47 6.72 -6.78 19.15
CA GLY A 47 7.36 -7.20 20.40
C GLY A 47 7.73 -6.02 21.30
N ASN A 48 6.76 -5.37 21.95
CA ASN A 48 6.97 -4.81 23.29
C ASN A 48 5.65 -4.41 23.98
N SER A 49 5.18 -5.22 24.92
CA SER A 49 4.21 -4.82 25.94
C SER A 49 4.96 -4.28 27.16
N GLY A 50 4.99 -2.96 27.37
CA GLY A 50 5.52 -2.39 28.61
C GLY A 50 5.78 -0.88 28.56
N THR A 51 4.89 -0.10 29.20
CA THR A 51 5.01 1.30 29.68
C THR A 51 5.33 2.44 28.69
N PRO A 52 4.67 3.62 28.80
CA PRO A 52 4.97 4.78 27.96
C PRO A 52 6.26 5.46 28.41
N GLY A 53 7.36 5.18 27.71
CA GLY A 53 8.56 6.02 27.71
C GLY A 53 8.37 7.24 26.82
N LYS A 54 8.96 8.37 27.20
CA LYS A 54 8.87 9.69 26.53
C LYS A 54 9.23 9.62 25.03
N PRO A 55 8.72 10.54 24.18
CA PRO A 55 9.06 10.58 22.77
C PRO A 55 10.57 10.78 22.60
N VAL A 56 11.23 9.87 21.88
CA VAL A 56 12.57 10.10 21.36
C VAL A 56 12.41 10.93 20.09
N GLU A 57 12.82 12.19 20.17
CA GLU A 57 12.85 13.13 19.06
C GLU A 57 13.98 12.71 18.11
N ILE A 58 13.65 12.12 16.96
CA ILE A 58 14.63 11.84 15.91
C ILE A 58 14.70 13.07 15.02
N THR A 59 15.71 13.92 15.27
CA THR A 59 16.06 15.03 14.39
C THR A 59 16.59 14.49 13.08
N THR A 60 15.81 14.61 12.02
CA THR A 60 16.22 14.30 10.65
C THR A 60 17.27 15.32 10.20
N GLY A 61 18.53 15.05 10.50
CA GLY A 61 19.67 15.85 10.08
C GLY A 61 20.86 14.94 9.78
N ASN A 62 21.30 14.96 8.52
CA ASN A 62 22.55 14.41 8.02
C ASN A 62 22.61 12.91 7.71
N ILE A 63 21.86 12.44 6.70
CA ILE A 63 22.35 11.40 5.79
C ILE A 63 21.90 11.77 4.36
N PHE A 64 22.88 12.03 3.47
CA PHE A 64 22.83 12.43 2.04
C PHE A 64 22.63 13.93 1.70
N PRO A 65 23.74 14.68 1.49
CA PRO A 65 23.76 15.92 0.74
C PRO A 65 24.24 15.66 -0.69
N GLU A 66 23.34 15.65 -1.68
CA GLU A 66 23.59 16.12 -3.06
C GLU A 66 22.34 15.84 -3.92
N LEU A 67 22.03 16.79 -4.81
CA LEU A 67 20.84 16.88 -5.68
C LEU A 67 19.61 17.64 -5.12
N TYR A 68 19.83 18.83 -4.54
CA TYR A 68 18.88 19.94 -4.67
C TYR A 68 19.63 21.29 -4.59
N THR A 69 20.06 21.83 -5.73
CA THR A 69 20.41 23.25 -5.83
C THR A 69 19.12 24.03 -6.04
N VAL A 70 18.60 24.64 -4.96
CA VAL A 70 17.52 25.63 -5.05
C VAL A 70 18.14 26.98 -5.43
N ASN A 71 17.93 27.43 -6.66
CA ASN A 71 18.08 28.84 -7.02
C ASN A 71 16.79 29.58 -6.60
N GLN A 72 16.80 30.14 -5.38
CA GLN A 72 15.89 31.22 -5.00
C GLN A 72 16.49 32.54 -5.47
N THR A 73 15.98 33.06 -6.59
CA THR A 73 15.96 34.50 -6.84
C THR A 73 14.52 34.91 -7.16
N GLY A 74 14.04 35.88 -6.38
CA GLY A 74 12.66 36.32 -6.42
C GLY A 74 12.25 36.88 -7.78
N ALA A 75 11.10 36.43 -8.27
CA ALA A 75 10.34 37.14 -9.27
C ALA A 75 8.86 37.10 -8.88
N LYS A 76 8.34 38.28 -8.59
CA LYS A 76 6.91 38.55 -8.43
C LYS A 76 6.21 38.18 -9.75
N TYR A 77 5.18 37.34 -9.67
CA TYR A 77 4.19 37.24 -10.74
C TYR A 77 2.80 37.52 -10.19
N SER A 78 2.29 38.63 -10.70
CA SER A 78 0.96 39.20 -10.59
C SER A 78 -0.12 38.23 -11.07
N ALA A 79 -1.32 38.42 -10.53
CA ALA A 79 -2.56 37.79 -10.93
C ALA A 79 -2.71 37.72 -12.47
N ALA A 80 -2.94 36.51 -12.98
CA ALA A 80 -3.50 36.27 -14.29
C ALA A 80 -4.72 35.36 -14.12
N THR A 81 -5.88 35.97 -14.32
CA THR A 81 -7.21 35.35 -14.37
C THR A 81 -7.27 34.32 -15.50
N SER A 82 -7.16 33.04 -15.18
CA SER A 82 -7.54 31.96 -16.09
C SER A 82 -9.04 31.68 -15.95
N LYS A 83 -9.82 32.32 -16.83
CA LYS A 83 -11.16 31.88 -17.18
C LYS A 83 -11.06 30.46 -17.79
N THR A 84 -11.41 29.45 -17.03
CA THR A 84 -11.79 28.13 -17.58
C THR A 84 -13.13 27.73 -17.00
N LYS A 85 -14.14 27.90 -17.85
CA LYS A 85 -15.52 27.41 -17.82
C LYS A 85 -15.91 26.57 -16.60
N ASN A 86 -16.68 27.20 -15.70
CA ASN A 86 -17.64 26.52 -14.86
C ASN A 86 -18.55 25.68 -15.75
N THR A 87 -18.43 24.37 -15.67
CA THR A 87 -19.49 23.47 -16.13
C THR A 87 -20.20 23.04 -14.87
N GLU A 88 -21.25 23.77 -14.52
CA GLU A 88 -22.27 23.29 -13.59
C GLU A 88 -22.85 22.01 -14.17
N THR A 89 -22.49 20.86 -13.60
CA THR A 89 -23.27 19.64 -13.79
C THR A 89 -24.16 19.46 -12.57
N GLN A 90 -25.41 19.88 -12.74
CA GLN A 90 -26.54 19.44 -11.95
C GLN A 90 -26.54 17.91 -11.82
N PRO A 91 -26.94 17.33 -10.68
CA PRO A 91 -26.90 15.90 -10.45
C PRO A 91 -27.98 15.22 -11.30
N VAL A 92 -27.55 14.56 -12.38
CA VAL A 92 -28.40 13.63 -13.14
C VAL A 92 -28.39 12.27 -12.44
N PRO A 93 -29.56 11.71 -12.06
CA PRO A 93 -29.64 10.40 -11.44
C PRO A 93 -29.39 9.32 -12.49
N GLY A 94 -28.36 8.48 -12.31
CA GLY A 94 -28.19 7.22 -13.06
C GLY A 94 -26.92 7.03 -13.87
N LYS A 95 -25.90 7.90 -13.79
CA LYS A 95 -24.60 7.66 -14.44
C LYS A 95 -23.64 7.02 -13.43
N THR A 96 -23.43 5.71 -13.52
CA THR A 96 -22.27 5.05 -12.88
C THR A 96 -21.02 5.81 -13.29
N GLY A 97 -20.35 6.44 -12.32
CA GLY A 97 -19.04 7.06 -12.57
C GLY A 97 -18.08 6.03 -13.14
N SER A 98 -17.02 6.48 -13.82
CA SER A 98 -15.93 5.56 -14.18
C SER A 98 -15.42 4.86 -12.91
N ILE A 99 -14.85 3.66 -13.05
CA ILE A 99 -14.33 2.92 -11.90
C ILE A 99 -13.33 3.79 -11.11
N GLU A 100 -12.54 4.59 -11.81
CA GLU A 100 -11.60 5.55 -11.22
C GLU A 100 -12.33 6.59 -10.36
N ALA A 101 -13.40 7.20 -10.86
CA ALA A 101 -14.19 8.16 -10.09
C ALA A 101 -14.84 7.51 -8.86
N ILE A 102 -15.29 6.25 -8.98
CA ILE A 102 -15.83 5.49 -7.84
C ILE A 102 -14.73 5.27 -6.80
N ILE A 103 -13.53 4.86 -7.22
CA ILE A 103 -12.38 4.66 -6.33
C ILE A 103 -12.05 5.97 -5.61
N GLU A 104 -11.84 7.07 -6.33
CA GLU A 104 -11.45 8.35 -5.72
C GLU A 104 -12.46 8.81 -4.66
N ASN A 105 -13.75 8.79 -4.99
CA ASN A 105 -14.81 9.21 -4.06
C ASN A 105 -14.86 8.33 -2.80
N ILE A 106 -14.79 7.01 -2.96
CA ILE A 106 -14.87 6.06 -1.84
C ILE A 106 -13.59 6.09 -0.99
N SER A 107 -12.43 6.16 -1.62
CA SER A 107 -11.14 6.34 -0.96
C SER A 107 -11.11 7.59 -0.10
N GLN A 108 -11.57 8.73 -0.65
CA GLN A 108 -11.68 9.99 0.09
C GLN A 108 -12.65 9.85 1.27
N LYS A 109 -13.84 9.27 1.05
CA LYS A 109 -14.87 9.05 2.08
C LYS A 109 -14.34 8.27 3.29
N HIS A 110 -13.51 7.26 3.07
CA HIS A 110 -13.03 6.36 4.14
C HIS A 110 -11.60 6.66 4.61
N GLY A 111 -10.93 7.64 4.01
CA GLY A 111 -9.54 7.99 4.31
C GLY A 111 -8.59 6.82 4.07
N VAL A 112 -8.65 6.25 2.86
CA VAL A 112 -7.73 5.22 2.35
C VAL A 112 -7.13 5.74 1.04
N ASP A 113 -5.82 5.57 0.87
CA ASP A 113 -5.11 6.02 -0.33
C ASP A 113 -5.73 5.41 -1.62
N PRO A 114 -6.18 6.23 -2.58
CA PRO A 114 -6.75 5.73 -3.84
C PRO A 114 -5.76 4.94 -4.68
N THR A 115 -4.45 5.18 -4.57
CA THR A 115 -3.43 4.40 -5.28
C THR A 115 -3.36 2.97 -4.76
N LEU A 116 -3.48 2.78 -3.44
CA LEU A 116 -3.57 1.46 -2.82
C LEU A 116 -4.81 0.71 -3.28
N VAL A 117 -5.97 1.39 -3.33
CA VAL A 117 -7.24 0.78 -3.77
C VAL A 117 -7.16 0.36 -5.24
N LYS A 118 -6.63 1.22 -6.12
CA LYS A 118 -6.36 0.88 -7.53
C LYS A 118 -5.44 -0.34 -7.65
N ALA A 119 -4.38 -0.40 -6.85
CA ALA A 119 -3.44 -1.50 -6.87
C ALA A 119 -4.07 -2.83 -6.42
N VAL A 120 -4.89 -2.81 -5.36
CA VAL A 120 -5.65 -4.00 -4.94
C VAL A 120 -6.60 -4.45 -6.05
N ILE A 121 -7.44 -3.56 -6.60
CA ILE A 121 -8.37 -3.93 -7.68
C ILE A 121 -7.65 -4.52 -8.90
N LYS A 122 -6.50 -3.94 -9.26
CA LYS A 122 -5.69 -4.43 -10.38
C LYS A 122 -5.19 -5.85 -10.15
N VAL A 123 -4.71 -6.17 -8.95
CA VAL A 123 -4.21 -7.51 -8.59
C VAL A 123 -5.35 -8.52 -8.44
N GLU A 124 -6.47 -8.10 -7.85
CA GLU A 124 -7.61 -8.96 -7.55
C GLU A 124 -8.41 -9.36 -8.79
N SER A 125 -8.77 -8.39 -9.63
CA SER A 125 -9.70 -8.61 -10.74
C SER A 125 -9.20 -8.10 -12.09
N GLY A 126 -8.09 -7.37 -12.11
CA GLY A 126 -7.66 -6.67 -13.32
C GLY A 126 -8.67 -5.62 -13.79
N PHE A 127 -9.46 -5.05 -12.87
CA PHE A 127 -10.61 -4.16 -13.14
C PHE A 127 -11.84 -4.83 -13.78
N ASN A 128 -11.97 -6.16 -13.68
CA ASN A 128 -13.18 -6.85 -14.13
C ASN A 128 -14.26 -6.88 -13.01
N PRO A 129 -15.38 -6.13 -13.14
CA PRO A 129 -16.42 -6.10 -12.11
C PRO A 129 -17.21 -7.40 -12.00
N ARG A 130 -17.09 -8.31 -12.98
CA ARG A 130 -17.75 -9.62 -12.99
C ARG A 130 -16.81 -10.77 -12.63
N ALA A 131 -15.61 -10.48 -12.12
CA ALA A 131 -14.64 -11.51 -11.76
C ALA A 131 -15.18 -12.43 -10.64
N VAL A 132 -14.96 -13.73 -10.80
CA VAL A 132 -15.25 -14.75 -9.79
C VAL A 132 -14.05 -15.69 -9.70
N SER A 133 -13.44 -15.81 -8.52
CA SER A 133 -12.34 -16.77 -8.29
C SER A 133 -12.87 -18.20 -8.13
N PRO A 134 -12.00 -19.23 -8.27
CA PRO A 134 -12.36 -20.62 -7.97
C PRO A 134 -12.89 -20.84 -6.54
N SER A 135 -12.43 -20.01 -5.59
CA SER A 135 -12.85 -20.06 -4.18
C SER A 135 -14.13 -19.27 -3.91
N GLY A 136 -14.69 -18.58 -4.90
CA GLY A 136 -15.95 -17.84 -4.80
C GLY A 136 -15.83 -16.36 -4.40
N ALA A 137 -14.62 -15.80 -4.35
CA ALA A 137 -14.43 -14.36 -4.25
C ALA A 137 -15.02 -13.62 -5.47
N MET A 138 -15.65 -12.46 -5.27
CA MET A 138 -16.48 -11.79 -6.28
C MET A 138 -16.15 -10.30 -6.47
N GLY A 139 -16.24 -9.85 -7.73
CA GLY A 139 -16.20 -8.45 -8.13
C GLY A 139 -14.80 -7.83 -8.12
N LEU A 140 -14.76 -6.49 -8.18
CA LEU A 140 -13.53 -5.72 -8.39
C LEU A 140 -12.46 -5.95 -7.31
N MET A 141 -12.88 -6.05 -6.06
CA MET A 141 -12.02 -6.23 -4.88
C MET A 141 -12.07 -7.66 -4.33
N GLN A 142 -12.63 -8.60 -5.10
CA GLN A 142 -12.68 -10.04 -4.80
C GLN A 142 -13.10 -10.34 -3.35
N LEU A 143 -14.29 -9.87 -2.97
CA LEU A 143 -14.85 -10.15 -1.66
C LEU A 143 -15.38 -11.58 -1.60
N MET A 144 -14.95 -12.35 -0.60
CA MET A 144 -15.57 -13.64 -0.28
C MET A 144 -17.04 -13.44 0.13
N PRO A 145 -17.96 -14.39 -0.14
CA PRO A 145 -19.39 -14.21 0.14
C PRO A 145 -19.71 -13.84 1.59
N ALA A 146 -19.07 -14.52 2.55
CA ALA A 146 -19.25 -14.22 3.97
C ALA A 146 -18.75 -12.82 4.35
N THR A 147 -17.62 -12.40 3.77
CA THR A 147 -17.06 -11.06 3.96
C THR A 147 -17.98 -9.99 3.37
N ALA A 148 -18.46 -10.17 2.14
CA ALA A 148 -19.42 -9.27 1.48
C ALA A 148 -20.69 -9.10 2.32
N ALA A 149 -21.27 -10.20 2.82
CA ALA A 149 -22.43 -10.17 3.69
C ALA A 149 -22.16 -9.39 5.01
N SER A 150 -21.02 -9.64 5.65
CA SER A 150 -20.63 -8.93 6.89
C SER A 150 -20.43 -7.42 6.69
N LEU A 151 -20.14 -7.00 5.45
CA LEU A 151 -19.95 -5.61 5.07
C LEU A 151 -21.24 -4.96 4.55
N GLY A 152 -22.35 -5.70 4.47
CA GLY A 152 -23.62 -5.20 3.94
C GLY A 152 -23.62 -4.99 2.42
N VAL A 153 -22.71 -5.65 1.69
CA VAL A 153 -22.69 -5.66 0.22
C VAL A 153 -23.80 -6.59 -0.25
N LYS A 154 -24.84 -6.04 -0.91
CA LYS A 154 -25.99 -6.81 -1.39
C LYS A 154 -25.74 -7.40 -2.76
N ASP A 155 -25.11 -6.62 -3.64
CA ASP A 155 -24.64 -7.08 -4.94
C ASP A 155 -23.12 -6.92 -5.03
N PRO A 156 -22.34 -8.03 -4.99
CA PRO A 156 -20.89 -7.96 -5.08
C PRO A 156 -20.40 -7.66 -6.51
N PHE A 157 -21.27 -7.65 -7.53
CA PHE A 157 -20.91 -7.28 -8.91
C PHE A 157 -21.23 -5.81 -9.23
N ASP A 158 -21.97 -5.12 -8.36
CA ASP A 158 -22.13 -3.67 -8.43
C ASP A 158 -20.81 -2.98 -8.04
N PRO A 159 -20.17 -2.20 -8.94
CA PRO A 159 -18.86 -1.60 -8.66
C PRO A 159 -18.85 -0.71 -7.41
N VAL A 160 -19.91 0.06 -7.19
CA VAL A 160 -19.98 0.99 -6.05
C VAL A 160 -20.03 0.22 -4.73
N GLN A 161 -20.92 -0.77 -4.62
CA GLN A 161 -21.02 -1.60 -3.42
C GLN A 161 -19.76 -2.43 -3.17
N ASN A 162 -19.20 -3.05 -4.21
CA ASN A 162 -18.01 -3.88 -4.07
C ASN A 162 -16.79 -3.07 -3.62
N ILE A 163 -16.56 -1.90 -4.24
CA ILE A 163 -15.46 -1.00 -3.86
C ILE A 163 -15.70 -0.43 -2.45
N ASP A 164 -16.91 0.04 -2.10
CA ASP A 164 -17.17 0.56 -0.76
C ASP A 164 -16.96 -0.51 0.32
N GLY A 165 -17.42 -1.74 0.08
CA GLY A 165 -17.17 -2.88 0.97
C GLY A 165 -15.67 -3.19 1.11
N GLY A 166 -14.97 -3.35 -0.01
CA GLY A 166 -13.54 -3.67 0.01
C GLY A 166 -12.68 -2.58 0.64
N VAL A 167 -12.94 -1.30 0.37
CA VAL A 167 -12.23 -0.17 0.98
C VAL A 167 -12.46 -0.12 2.50
N ARG A 168 -13.70 -0.35 2.98
CA ARG A 168 -13.97 -0.47 4.42
C ARG A 168 -13.22 -1.64 5.05
N TYR A 169 -13.10 -2.75 4.33
CA TYR A 169 -12.35 -3.92 4.81
C TYR A 169 -10.84 -3.64 4.88
N ILE A 170 -10.25 -3.01 3.85
CA ILE A 170 -8.85 -2.53 3.89
C ILE A 170 -8.65 -1.56 5.06
N LYS A 171 -9.53 -0.58 5.24
CA LYS A 171 -9.45 0.37 6.36
C LYS A 171 -9.44 -0.33 7.71
N LYS A 172 -10.29 -1.33 7.90
CA LYS A 172 -10.31 -2.16 9.11
C LYS A 172 -8.96 -2.86 9.34
N MET A 173 -8.33 -3.37 8.28
CA MET A 173 -7.02 -4.01 8.38
C MET A 173 -5.91 -3.00 8.68
N LEU A 174 -5.89 -1.85 8.00
CA LEU A 174 -4.95 -0.76 8.28
C LEU A 174 -5.04 -0.30 9.75
N ASN A 175 -6.26 -0.15 10.27
CA ASN A 175 -6.46 0.20 11.68
C ASN A 175 -5.96 -0.91 12.62
N ARG A 176 -6.24 -2.19 12.31
CA ARG A 176 -5.80 -3.34 13.12
C ARG A 176 -4.28 -3.42 13.22
N TYR A 177 -3.57 -3.10 12.14
CA TYR A 177 -2.11 -3.21 12.06
C TYR A 177 -1.40 -1.85 12.11
N ASN A 178 -2.00 -0.84 12.76
CA ASN A 178 -1.39 0.47 13.04
C ASN A 178 -0.82 1.17 11.79
N GLY A 179 -1.52 1.08 10.67
CA GLY A 179 -1.11 1.67 9.39
C GLY A 179 -0.03 0.88 8.65
N ASN A 180 0.37 -0.31 9.12
CA ASN A 180 1.28 -1.17 8.38
C ASN A 180 0.56 -1.77 7.16
N THR A 181 0.79 -1.18 5.99
CA THR A 181 0.18 -1.59 4.72
C THR A 181 0.49 -3.04 4.36
N ALA A 182 1.71 -3.54 4.63
CA ALA A 182 2.09 -4.93 4.32
C ALA A 182 1.22 -5.93 5.10
N LEU A 183 1.09 -5.73 6.41
CA LEU A 183 0.28 -6.59 7.27
C LEU A 183 -1.20 -6.45 6.97
N ALA A 184 -1.66 -5.25 6.62
CA ALA A 184 -3.03 -5.04 6.21
C ALA A 184 -3.39 -5.80 4.93
N LEU A 185 -2.50 -5.79 3.93
CA LEU A 185 -2.66 -6.56 2.69
C LEU A 185 -2.58 -8.07 2.93
N ALA A 186 -1.66 -8.52 3.78
CA ALA A 186 -1.57 -9.92 4.18
C ALA A 186 -2.87 -10.40 4.86
N ALA A 187 -3.44 -9.58 5.74
CA ALA A 187 -4.68 -9.89 6.43
C ALA A 187 -5.91 -9.79 5.52
N TYR A 188 -5.87 -8.92 4.50
CA TYR A 188 -6.91 -8.86 3.47
C TYR A 188 -7.00 -10.18 2.70
N ASN A 189 -5.84 -10.75 2.31
CA ASN A 189 -5.75 -12.00 1.54
C ASN A 189 -5.91 -13.27 2.40
N ALA A 190 -5.12 -13.41 3.47
CA ALA A 190 -5.08 -14.63 4.30
C ALA A 190 -6.04 -14.61 5.50
N GLY A 191 -6.67 -13.47 5.76
CA GLY A 191 -7.44 -13.22 6.97
C GLY A 191 -6.59 -12.74 8.15
N PRO A 192 -7.12 -11.86 9.01
CA PRO A 192 -6.36 -11.30 10.13
C PRO A 192 -5.91 -12.36 11.15
N GLY A 193 -6.71 -13.40 11.36
CA GLY A 193 -6.33 -14.47 12.30
C GLY A 193 -5.08 -15.24 11.88
N ALA A 194 -4.78 -15.35 10.58
CA ALA A 194 -3.54 -15.96 10.11
C ALA A 194 -2.33 -15.06 10.40
N VAL A 195 -2.45 -13.76 10.13
CA VAL A 195 -1.43 -12.75 10.41
C VAL A 195 -1.14 -12.66 11.91
N ASP A 196 -2.19 -12.65 12.74
CA ASP A 196 -2.07 -12.57 14.19
C ASP A 196 -1.34 -13.80 14.76
N ARG A 197 -1.67 -15.01 14.30
CA ARG A 197 -0.98 -16.24 14.71
C ARG A 197 0.48 -16.27 14.27
N ALA A 198 0.78 -15.74 13.09
CA ALA A 198 2.14 -15.67 12.57
C ALA A 198 2.98 -14.56 13.23
N GLY A 199 2.34 -13.57 13.87
CA GLY A 199 3.00 -12.37 14.37
C GLY A 199 3.52 -11.46 13.26
N GLY A 200 3.08 -11.65 12.02
CA GLY A 200 3.59 -11.00 10.81
C GLY A 200 2.92 -11.55 9.55
N ILE A 201 3.56 -11.36 8.38
CA ILE A 201 3.07 -11.98 7.14
C ILE A 201 3.22 -13.51 7.29
N PRO A 202 2.15 -14.31 7.13
CA PRO A 202 2.22 -15.75 7.28
C PRO A 202 3.10 -16.37 6.19
N ASP A 203 3.66 -17.56 6.47
CA ASP A 203 4.46 -18.32 5.50
C ASP A 203 3.58 -19.04 4.46
N TYR A 204 2.69 -18.26 3.84
CA TYR A 204 1.85 -18.67 2.73
C TYR A 204 2.40 -18.00 1.48
N ARG A 205 2.96 -18.81 0.58
CA ARG A 205 3.57 -18.30 -0.66
C ARG A 205 2.61 -17.43 -1.47
N GLU A 206 1.32 -17.78 -1.49
CA GLU A 206 0.28 -16.97 -2.12
C GLU A 206 0.18 -15.57 -1.50
N THR A 207 0.13 -15.47 -0.17
CA THR A 207 -0.01 -14.21 0.56
C THR A 207 1.23 -13.33 0.43
N GLN A 208 2.44 -13.92 0.51
CA GLN A 208 3.68 -13.19 0.28
C GLN A 208 3.71 -12.58 -1.14
N ASN A 209 3.38 -13.39 -2.15
CA ASN A 209 3.29 -12.94 -3.53
C ASN A 209 2.21 -11.86 -3.73
N TYR A 210 1.07 -12.01 -3.06
CA TYR A 210 -0.01 -11.03 -3.11
C TYR A 210 0.45 -9.66 -2.60
N VAL A 211 1.05 -9.62 -1.41
CA VAL A 211 1.57 -8.39 -0.81
C VAL A 211 2.58 -7.71 -1.74
N GLN A 212 3.54 -8.47 -2.28
CA GLN A 212 4.53 -7.95 -3.23
C GLN A 212 3.89 -7.36 -4.48
N LYS A 213 2.94 -8.08 -5.10
CA LYS A 213 2.26 -7.63 -6.33
C LYS A 213 1.50 -6.32 -6.10
N VAL A 214 0.77 -6.20 -5.01
CA VAL A 214 -0.02 -5.00 -4.72
C VAL A 214 0.89 -3.81 -4.46
N LEU A 215 1.94 -3.96 -3.65
CA LEU A 215 2.86 -2.85 -3.36
C LEU A 215 3.61 -2.39 -4.61
N LYS A 216 4.06 -3.34 -5.44
CA LYS A 216 4.67 -3.02 -6.74
C LYS A 216 3.70 -2.26 -7.64
N GLN A 217 2.45 -2.71 -7.72
CA GLN A 217 1.42 -2.04 -8.50
C GLN A 217 1.10 -0.64 -7.97
N GLN A 218 1.13 -0.43 -6.65
CA GLN A 218 0.92 0.87 -6.03
C GLN A 218 2.04 1.85 -6.41
N LEU A 219 3.30 1.43 -6.32
CA LEU A 219 4.46 2.25 -6.69
C LEU A 219 4.42 2.66 -8.18
N ASN A 220 4.07 1.72 -9.06
CA ASN A 220 3.92 1.99 -10.50
C ASN A 220 2.80 2.98 -10.85
N THR A 221 1.91 3.29 -9.90
CA THR A 221 0.83 4.27 -10.10
C THR A 221 1.28 5.69 -9.69
N ILE A 222 2.41 5.81 -9.00
CA ILE A 222 2.98 7.07 -8.50
C ILE A 222 4.07 7.61 -9.44
N ALA A 223 4.76 6.72 -10.15
CA ALA A 223 5.77 7.03 -11.17
C ALA A 223 5.13 7.40 -12.52
#